data_AF-A0A544Y1L4-F1
#
_entry.id   AF-A0A544Y1L4-F1
#
_cell.length_a   1.000
_cell.length_b   1.000
_cell.length_c   1.000
_cell.angle_alpha   90.00
_cell.angle_beta   90.00
_cell.angle_gamma   90.00
#
_symmetry.space_group_name_H-M   'P 1'
#
loop_
_entity.id
_entity.type
_entity.pdbx_description
1 polymer ?
#
loop_
_entity_poly.entity_id
_entity_poly.type
_entity_poly.pdbx_seq_one_letter_code
_entity_poly.pdbx_strand_id
1 'polypeptide(L)'
;MHQQPSPPNGPYGSPAGQHPYGGHPHQPPFGGPAQRPPAWQPPPPHRKKGKGPGFWLLVIGLPFVLLFGCMAAVGSLASDRSSTTSTAAKTHKPSAAADSDATAAEKAGASEEPSSPPSSQPKPRTYSGAGAKVLKLRKSDWTAVWLVTLTHRGGSNFIVSPLDPGGAEQGAIVNEIGDYKGSVLLNEDDGKETAALKIQADGAWTIVLKPLSMARVWSGGSLTGRGDEVAIVAPPSVGLTTVNARHSGSANFIVEAWTETSRELIVNEIGSWHGEVPLPSGTILVTIKADGVWSFKKS
;
A
#
# COMPACT_ATOMS: atom_id res chain seq x y z
N MET A 1 -46.84 8.19 -72.21
CA MET A 1 -45.41 7.92 -71.90
C MET A 1 -44.98 9.03 -70.95
N HIS A 2 -44.67 8.89 -69.66
CA HIS A 2 -44.39 7.78 -68.75
C HIS A 2 -45.06 8.08 -67.39
N GLN A 3 -45.40 7.02 -66.63
CA GLN A 3 -45.66 7.04 -65.18
C GLN A 3 -44.33 7.35 -64.43
N GLN A 4 -44.18 7.82 -63.19
CA GLN A 4 -44.86 7.82 -61.87
C GLN A 4 -43.97 8.74 -60.95
N PRO A 5 -44.22 8.99 -59.63
CA PRO A 5 -45.43 8.89 -58.81
C PRO A 5 -45.71 10.16 -57.94
N SER A 6 -46.83 10.12 -57.24
CA SER A 6 -47.20 10.87 -56.02
C SER A 6 -47.95 9.87 -55.11
N PRO A 7 -48.32 10.13 -53.83
CA PRO A 7 -47.81 11.00 -52.75
C PRO A 7 -47.89 10.16 -51.41
N PRO A 8 -48.42 10.55 -50.22
CA PRO A 8 -48.65 11.85 -49.54
C PRO A 8 -48.32 11.82 -48.01
N ASN A 9 -48.67 12.92 -47.33
CA ASN A 9 -49.14 13.02 -45.93
C ASN A 9 -48.24 13.72 -44.90
N GLY A 10 -48.51 15.00 -44.70
CA GLY A 10 -49.16 15.47 -43.46
C GLY A 10 -50.46 16.19 -43.86
N PRO A 11 -51.18 16.91 -42.98
CA PRO A 11 -51.02 17.07 -41.52
C PRO A 11 -52.38 17.11 -40.73
N TYR A 12 -52.40 16.62 -39.49
CA TYR A 12 -53.36 16.99 -38.42
C TYR A 12 -52.70 16.47 -37.12
N GLY A 13 -52.56 17.16 -35.99
CA GLY A 13 -52.90 18.49 -35.48
C GLY A 13 -52.47 18.48 -33.99
N SER A 14 -51.86 19.58 -33.53
CA SER A 14 -51.30 19.88 -32.19
C SER A 14 -52.37 19.97 -31.07
N PRO A 15 -52.13 20.41 -29.78
CA PRO A 15 -50.91 21.01 -29.19
C PRO A 15 -50.61 20.80 -27.66
N ALA A 16 -49.44 21.32 -27.26
CA ALA A 16 -49.09 22.09 -26.04
C ALA A 16 -48.86 21.43 -24.65
N GLY A 17 -47.74 21.86 -24.03
CA GLY A 17 -47.39 21.72 -22.61
C GLY A 17 -45.87 21.70 -22.36
N GLN A 18 -45.13 22.74 -22.75
CA GLN A 18 -44.40 23.68 -21.86
C GLN A 18 -43.48 23.06 -20.77
N HIS A 19 -42.17 23.32 -20.90
CA HIS A 19 -41.11 23.14 -19.89
C HIS A 19 -41.26 24.15 -18.71
N PRO A 20 -40.61 23.91 -17.55
CA PRO A 20 -39.29 24.54 -17.35
C PRO A 20 -38.27 23.75 -16.49
N TYR A 21 -37.03 24.24 -16.58
CA TYR A 21 -35.80 23.91 -15.86
C TYR A 21 -35.91 23.76 -14.33
N GLY A 22 -35.05 22.92 -13.75
CA GLY A 22 -34.57 23.07 -12.37
C GLY A 22 -34.29 21.75 -11.65
N GLY A 23 -33.03 21.33 -11.57
CA GLY A 23 -32.65 20.14 -10.80
C GLY A 23 -31.14 20.04 -10.61
N HIS A 24 -30.60 20.78 -9.64
CA HIS A 24 -29.25 20.55 -9.11
C HIS A 24 -29.18 19.15 -8.48
N PRO A 25 -28.17 18.32 -8.77
CA PRO A 25 -27.87 17.21 -7.87
C PRO A 25 -27.24 17.78 -6.60
N HIS A 26 -27.94 17.61 -5.47
CA HIS A 26 -27.41 17.90 -4.15
C HIS A 26 -26.10 17.13 -3.92
N GLN A 27 -25.01 17.87 -3.74
CA GLN A 27 -23.79 17.37 -3.10
C GLN A 27 -24.11 17.03 -1.64
N PRO A 28 -23.71 15.86 -1.12
CA PRO A 28 -23.66 15.67 0.32
C PRO A 28 -22.50 16.50 0.91
N PRO A 29 -22.68 17.12 2.09
CA PRO A 29 -21.66 17.95 2.70
C PRO A 29 -20.50 17.10 3.23
N PHE A 30 -19.27 17.50 2.89
CA PHE A 30 -18.04 16.98 3.49
C PHE A 30 -17.95 17.39 4.98
N GLY A 31 -17.49 16.48 5.85
CA GLY A 31 -17.02 16.86 7.18
C GLY A 31 -17.08 15.80 8.29
N GLY A 32 -16.65 14.56 8.03
CA GLY A 32 -16.33 13.60 9.09
C GLY A 32 -14.82 13.36 9.14
N PRO A 33 -14.19 13.14 10.32
CA PRO A 33 -12.76 12.83 10.39
C PRO A 33 -12.47 11.59 9.52
N ALA A 34 -11.38 11.66 8.75
CA ALA A 34 -10.92 10.55 7.93
C ALA A 34 -10.84 9.28 8.80
N GLN A 35 -11.76 8.35 8.55
CA GLN A 35 -11.73 7.03 9.17
C GLN A 35 -10.40 6.40 8.76
N ARG A 36 -9.53 6.11 9.73
CA ARG A 36 -8.32 5.33 9.48
C ARG A 36 -8.75 4.04 8.80
N PRO A 37 -8.08 3.61 7.70
CA PRO A 37 -8.38 2.31 7.12
C PRO A 37 -8.24 1.24 8.21
N PRO A 38 -9.12 0.23 8.21
CA PRO A 38 -9.06 -0.84 9.21
C PRO A 38 -7.67 -1.49 9.17
N ALA A 39 -7.13 -1.79 10.35
CA ALA A 39 -5.90 -2.56 10.47
C ALA A 39 -6.07 -3.88 9.71
N TRP A 40 -5.13 -4.15 8.79
CA TRP A 40 -5.14 -5.34 7.94
C TRP A 40 -5.24 -6.61 8.78
N GLN A 41 -6.26 -7.43 8.51
CA GLN A 41 -6.36 -8.80 8.99
C GLN A 41 -6.23 -9.73 7.78
N PRO A 42 -5.22 -10.61 7.71
CA PRO A 42 -5.15 -11.57 6.62
C PRO A 42 -6.31 -12.55 6.69
N PRO A 43 -6.94 -12.91 5.56
CA PRO A 43 -7.91 -14.00 5.52
C PRO A 43 -7.22 -15.32 5.88
N PRO A 44 -7.95 -16.28 6.49
CA PRO A 44 -7.41 -17.60 6.77
C PRO A 44 -7.03 -18.29 5.44
N PRO A 45 -5.92 -19.04 5.39
CA PRO A 45 -5.46 -19.67 4.17
C PRO A 45 -6.51 -20.66 3.64
N HIS A 46 -6.72 -20.65 2.33
CA HIS A 46 -7.63 -21.59 1.69
C HIS A 46 -7.05 -23.01 1.73
N ARG A 47 -7.73 -23.88 2.48
CA ARG A 47 -7.50 -25.33 2.45
C ARG A 47 -7.80 -25.84 1.04
N LYS A 48 -6.77 -26.26 0.30
CA LYS A 48 -6.93 -26.96 -0.99
C LYS A 48 -7.83 -28.18 -0.76
N LYS A 49 -9.05 -28.15 -1.32
CA LYS A 49 -9.93 -29.33 -1.34
C LYS A 49 -9.31 -30.38 -2.27
N GLY A 50 -8.49 -31.27 -1.69
CA GLY A 50 -8.12 -32.51 -2.35
C GLY A 50 -9.38 -33.36 -2.55
N LYS A 51 -9.67 -33.73 -3.80
CA LYS A 51 -10.69 -34.73 -4.12
C LYS A 51 -10.13 -36.11 -3.77
N GLY A 52 -10.58 -36.68 -2.66
CA GLY A 52 -10.30 -38.04 -2.21
C GLY A 52 -11.31 -38.45 -1.12
N PRO A 53 -11.76 -39.72 -1.06
CA PRO A 53 -13.10 -40.04 -0.56
C PRO A 53 -13.16 -40.23 0.96
N GLY A 54 -14.27 -39.77 1.54
CA GLY A 54 -15.00 -40.43 2.63
C GLY A 54 -14.37 -40.51 4.03
N PHE A 55 -15.08 -39.88 4.98
CA PHE A 55 -15.08 -40.17 6.43
C PHE A 55 -13.85 -39.76 7.26
N TRP A 56 -14.02 -38.75 8.11
CA TRP A 56 -14.01 -38.92 9.57
C TRP A 56 -14.59 -37.64 10.22
N LEU A 57 -15.76 -37.80 10.84
CA LEU A 57 -16.23 -36.92 11.92
C LEU A 57 -15.42 -37.27 13.16
N LEU A 58 -14.69 -36.33 13.75
CA LEU A 58 -14.29 -36.41 15.15
C LEU A 58 -14.21 -35.01 15.77
N VAL A 59 -15.31 -34.68 16.46
CA VAL A 59 -15.35 -34.15 17.84
C VAL A 59 -14.35 -33.03 18.15
N ILE A 60 -14.82 -31.78 18.07
CA ILE A 60 -14.24 -30.68 18.84
C ILE A 60 -14.81 -30.78 20.25
N GLY A 61 -13.98 -31.24 21.19
CA GLY A 61 -14.27 -31.24 22.62
C GLY A 61 -14.33 -29.80 23.16
N LEU A 62 -15.35 -29.56 24.01
CA LEU A 62 -15.52 -28.38 24.84
C LEU A 62 -14.41 -28.27 25.94
N PRO A 63 -14.28 -27.09 26.59
CA PRO A 63 -13.11 -26.62 27.31
C PRO A 63 -13.12 -26.91 28.82
N PHE A 64 -11.93 -26.90 29.45
CA PHE A 64 -11.69 -26.68 30.89
C PHE A 64 -10.30 -26.01 31.00
N VAL A 65 -10.14 -24.73 31.37
CA VAL A 65 -10.42 -24.00 32.63
C VAL A 65 -9.35 -24.24 33.70
N LEU A 66 -9.04 -23.15 34.43
CA LEU A 66 -8.30 -22.95 35.69
C LEU A 66 -6.93 -22.26 35.47
N LEU A 67 -6.55 -21.18 36.15
CA LEU A 67 -7.16 -20.36 37.21
C LEU A 67 -6.24 -19.15 37.39
N PHE A 68 -6.75 -17.92 37.54
CA PHE A 68 -6.21 -16.94 38.50
C PHE A 68 -7.22 -15.80 38.68
N GLY A 69 -7.84 -15.77 39.85
CA GLY A 69 -8.59 -14.64 40.37
C GLY A 69 -8.05 -14.28 41.75
N CYS A 70 -7.82 -12.98 41.96
CA CYS A 70 -7.80 -12.25 43.23
C CYS A 70 -8.02 -10.76 42.87
N MET A 71 -9.25 -10.24 43.00
CA MET A 71 -9.69 -9.22 43.98
C MET A 71 -8.83 -7.95 44.07
N ALA A 72 -9.33 -6.79 43.59
CA ALA A 72 -10.05 -5.73 44.34
C ALA A 72 -9.07 -4.62 44.80
N ALA A 73 -9.33 -3.30 44.87
CA ALA A 73 -10.53 -2.49 44.78
C ALA A 73 -10.16 -0.97 44.65
N VAL A 74 -11.13 -0.15 44.19
CA VAL A 74 -11.46 1.24 44.64
C VAL A 74 -10.53 2.43 44.31
N GLY A 75 -11.14 3.51 43.77
CA GLY A 75 -10.76 4.90 44.11
C GLY A 75 -10.94 5.97 43.02
N SER A 76 -12.07 6.69 43.01
CA SER A 76 -12.27 7.97 42.29
C SER A 76 -11.52 9.15 42.95
N LEU A 77 -11.23 10.20 42.17
CA LEU A 77 -11.33 11.67 42.43
C LEU A 77 -10.67 12.38 41.21
N ALA A 78 -11.38 13.12 40.34
CA ALA A 78 -11.91 14.49 40.46
C ALA A 78 -10.85 15.61 40.48
N SER A 79 -11.09 16.62 39.60
CA SER A 79 -10.58 18.01 39.64
C SER A 79 -9.09 18.25 39.29
N ASP A 80 -8.64 19.36 38.70
CA ASP A 80 -9.31 20.58 38.26
C ASP A 80 -8.44 21.38 37.27
N ARG A 81 -9.09 22.39 36.69
CA ARG A 81 -8.65 23.54 35.87
C ARG A 81 -7.23 24.08 36.04
N SER A 82 -6.71 24.64 34.94
CA SER A 82 -6.51 26.10 34.70
C SER A 82 -5.47 26.30 33.59
N SER A 83 -5.83 26.75 32.39
CA SER A 83 -5.89 28.18 31.97
C SER A 83 -4.69 29.02 32.40
N THR A 84 -3.92 29.56 31.45
CA THR A 84 -3.66 31.02 31.35
C THR A 84 -3.21 31.36 29.92
N THR A 85 -4.04 32.14 29.25
CA THR A 85 -3.75 32.96 28.08
C THR A 85 -3.03 34.24 28.53
N SER A 86 -2.03 34.71 27.79
CA SER A 86 -1.61 36.13 27.73
C SER A 86 -0.85 36.33 26.42
N THR A 87 -1.39 36.93 25.35
CA THR A 87 -1.87 38.32 25.11
C THR A 87 -0.76 39.33 24.79
N ALA A 88 -0.88 39.87 23.57
CA ALA A 88 -0.48 41.20 23.07
C ALA A 88 1.02 41.51 22.92
N ALA A 89 1.57 41.91 21.76
CA ALA A 89 1.18 42.84 20.69
C ALA A 89 1.85 44.23 20.79
N LYS A 90 2.19 44.72 19.60
CA LYS A 90 2.57 46.09 19.15
C LYS A 90 4.05 46.46 19.23
N THR A 91 4.72 46.61 18.08
CA THR A 91 4.66 47.72 17.09
C THR A 91 5.47 48.93 17.54
N HIS A 92 6.56 49.23 16.83
CA HIS A 92 7.00 50.62 16.58
C HIS A 92 7.67 50.74 15.19
N LYS A 93 7.11 51.65 14.39
CA LYS A 93 7.59 52.34 13.18
C LYS A 93 8.07 53.73 13.63
N PRO A 94 9.15 54.36 13.09
CA PRO A 94 9.15 55.19 11.84
C PRO A 94 10.54 55.18 11.14
N SER A 95 10.90 55.87 10.04
CA SER A 95 10.40 56.92 9.13
C SER A 95 11.33 56.87 7.90
N ALA A 96 10.82 56.79 6.67
CA ALA A 96 10.95 57.81 5.61
C ALA A 96 12.28 57.95 4.83
N ALA A 97 12.14 57.72 3.52
CA ALA A 97 12.69 58.41 2.34
C ALA A 97 14.18 58.35 1.98
N ALA A 98 14.49 57.75 0.82
CA ALA A 98 15.12 58.44 -0.30
C ALA A 98 15.06 57.57 -1.58
N ASP A 99 14.72 58.23 -2.68
CA ASP A 99 14.62 57.74 -4.05
C ASP A 99 15.99 57.91 -4.75
N SER A 100 16.41 56.94 -5.58
CA SER A 100 17.43 57.11 -6.64
C SER A 100 17.49 55.88 -7.53
N ASP A 101 17.17 56.11 -8.79
CA ASP A 101 17.20 55.20 -9.93
C ASP A 101 18.63 54.97 -10.47
N ALA A 102 18.76 53.93 -11.31
CA ALA A 102 19.73 53.71 -12.38
C ALA A 102 20.91 52.70 -12.19
N THR A 103 20.75 51.58 -12.91
CA THR A 103 21.74 50.96 -13.85
C THR A 103 22.62 49.77 -13.39
N ALA A 104 22.21 48.59 -13.90
CA ALA A 104 22.96 47.52 -14.57
C ALA A 104 24.28 46.92 -13.99
N ALA A 105 24.16 45.60 -13.70
CA ALA A 105 25.08 44.49 -14.03
C ALA A 105 26.55 44.55 -13.56
N GLU A 106 26.94 43.63 -12.64
CA GLU A 106 27.81 42.49 -12.97
C GLU A 106 28.01 41.52 -11.78
N LYS A 107 27.85 40.22 -12.07
CA LYS A 107 28.49 39.04 -11.43
C LYS A 107 28.24 38.74 -9.94
N ALA A 108 27.12 38.08 -9.68
CA ALA A 108 26.95 37.23 -8.52
C ALA A 108 27.89 36.02 -8.60
N GLY A 109 28.94 36.02 -7.78
CA GLY A 109 29.67 34.79 -7.43
C GLY A 109 28.78 33.94 -6.54
N ALA A 110 28.00 33.05 -7.15
CA ALA A 110 27.37 31.96 -6.42
C ALA A 110 28.48 31.04 -5.91
N SER A 111 28.81 31.20 -4.63
CA SER A 111 29.62 30.24 -3.88
C SER A 111 28.85 28.92 -3.89
N GLU A 112 29.29 27.97 -4.72
CA GLU A 112 28.78 26.61 -4.73
C GLU A 112 29.01 26.00 -3.33
N GLU A 113 27.92 25.88 -2.58
CA GLU A 113 27.89 25.13 -1.33
C GLU A 113 28.27 23.67 -1.64
N PRO A 114 29.25 23.08 -0.93
CA PRO A 114 29.70 21.72 -1.23
C PRO A 114 28.52 20.74 -1.16
N SER A 115 28.16 20.16 -2.30
CA SER A 115 27.20 19.07 -2.39
C SER A 115 27.68 17.93 -1.48
N SER A 116 26.93 17.66 -0.40
CA SER A 116 27.20 16.54 0.48
C SER A 116 27.20 15.24 -0.35
N PRO A 117 28.18 14.33 -0.17
CA PRO A 117 28.22 13.09 -0.94
C PRO A 117 26.93 12.29 -0.72
N PRO A 118 26.41 11.60 -1.76
CA PRO A 118 25.18 10.83 -1.64
C PRO A 118 25.33 9.79 -0.52
N SER A 119 24.35 9.76 0.39
CA SER A 119 24.26 8.78 1.47
C SER A 119 24.42 7.37 0.91
N SER A 120 25.41 6.62 1.39
CA SER A 120 25.67 5.27 0.91
C SER A 120 24.49 4.37 1.28
N GLN A 121 23.75 3.88 0.29
CA GLN A 121 22.67 2.90 0.52
C GLN A 121 23.21 1.66 1.25
N PRO A 122 22.42 1.03 2.13
CA PRO A 122 22.89 -0.10 2.90
C PRO A 122 23.20 -1.29 1.97
N LYS A 123 24.15 -2.15 2.35
CA LYS A 123 24.48 -3.32 1.52
C LYS A 123 23.48 -4.46 1.74
N PRO A 124 23.22 -5.32 0.74
CA PRO A 124 22.38 -6.50 0.92
C PRO A 124 22.87 -7.42 2.05
N ARG A 125 21.92 -8.02 2.77
CA ARG A 125 22.20 -8.99 3.84
C ARG A 125 21.41 -10.25 3.61
N THR A 126 22.08 -11.40 3.70
CA THR A 126 21.46 -12.72 3.50
C THR A 126 21.43 -13.50 4.81
N TYR A 127 20.30 -14.13 5.07
CA TYR A 127 20.07 -15.00 6.21
C TYR A 127 19.44 -16.30 5.73
N SER A 128 19.81 -17.41 6.35
CA SER A 128 19.23 -18.72 6.07
C SER A 128 19.00 -19.48 7.36
N GLY A 129 18.12 -20.48 7.27
CA GLY A 129 17.78 -21.36 8.37
C GLY A 129 16.75 -22.40 7.95
N ALA A 130 16.27 -23.15 8.93
CA ALA A 130 15.15 -24.07 8.77
C ALA A 130 14.29 -24.04 10.02
N GLY A 131 13.01 -24.35 9.87
CA GLY A 131 12.06 -24.33 10.98
C GLY A 131 11.81 -22.93 11.54
N ALA A 132 11.16 -22.88 12.70
CA ALA A 132 10.88 -21.63 13.39
C ALA A 132 12.15 -20.94 13.91
N LYS A 133 12.21 -19.61 13.83
CA LYS A 133 13.35 -18.80 14.31
C LYS A 133 12.92 -17.37 14.62
N VAL A 134 13.56 -16.75 15.61
CA VAL A 134 13.57 -15.28 15.75
C VAL A 134 14.92 -14.77 15.22
N LEU A 135 14.89 -14.12 14.07
CA LEU A 135 16.06 -13.56 13.40
C LEU A 135 16.24 -12.09 13.84
N LYS A 136 17.19 -11.81 14.73
CA LYS A 136 17.51 -10.44 15.16
C LYS A 136 18.23 -9.66 14.06
N LEU A 137 17.76 -8.45 13.79
CA LEU A 137 18.37 -7.52 12.84
C LEU A 137 19.39 -6.61 13.53
N ARG A 138 20.30 -6.00 12.76
CA ARG A 138 21.21 -5.00 13.31
C ARG A 138 20.43 -3.72 13.59
N LYS A 139 20.78 -3.01 14.65
CA LYS A 139 20.14 -1.73 15.01
C LYS A 139 20.17 -0.71 13.86
N SER A 140 21.22 -0.71 13.05
CA SER A 140 21.34 0.13 11.86
C SER A 140 20.30 -0.15 10.76
N ASP A 141 19.63 -1.30 10.82
CA ASP A 141 18.69 -1.76 9.79
C ASP A 141 17.22 -1.62 10.25
N TRP A 142 16.97 -1.20 11.50
CA TRP A 142 15.64 -1.24 12.12
C TRP A 142 14.63 -0.31 11.46
N THR A 143 15.07 0.83 10.94
CA THR A 143 14.22 1.89 10.37
C THR A 143 14.27 1.98 8.85
N ALA A 144 15.22 1.28 8.21
CA ALA A 144 15.35 1.37 6.76
C ALA A 144 14.20 0.62 6.07
N VAL A 145 13.69 1.20 4.96
CA VAL A 145 12.77 0.52 4.05
C VAL A 145 13.56 -0.51 3.25
N TRP A 146 13.19 -1.77 3.37
CA TRP A 146 13.88 -2.86 2.68
C TRP A 146 13.00 -3.51 1.62
N LEU A 147 13.62 -3.84 0.49
CA LEU A 147 13.14 -4.93 -0.35
C LEU A 147 13.59 -6.25 0.27
N VAL A 148 12.64 -7.06 0.73
CA VAL A 148 12.92 -8.37 1.33
C VAL A 148 12.62 -9.45 0.31
N THR A 149 13.63 -10.20 -0.14
CA THR A 149 13.42 -11.41 -0.95
C THR A 149 13.41 -12.63 -0.04
N LEU A 150 12.37 -13.46 -0.10
CA LEU A 150 12.25 -14.65 0.73
C LEU A 150 12.03 -15.91 -0.09
N THR A 151 12.52 -17.04 0.42
CA THR A 151 12.21 -18.38 -0.08
C THR A 151 11.90 -19.30 1.07
N HIS A 152 11.04 -20.28 0.83
CA HIS A 152 10.77 -21.40 1.72
C HIS A 152 10.59 -22.68 0.92
N ARG A 153 11.09 -23.79 1.47
CA ARG A 153 10.94 -25.15 0.97
C ARG A 153 10.37 -26.02 2.06
N GLY A 154 9.05 -26.23 2.04
CA GLY A 154 8.31 -26.94 3.09
C GLY A 154 6.86 -27.19 2.66
N GLY A 155 6.10 -27.90 3.50
CA GLY A 155 4.71 -28.28 3.20
C GLY A 155 3.67 -27.53 4.03
N SER A 156 4.11 -26.82 5.08
CA SER A 156 3.25 -26.19 6.09
C SER A 156 3.36 -24.68 6.02
N ASN A 157 2.86 -23.99 7.06
CA ASN A 157 2.88 -22.53 7.15
C ASN A 157 4.31 -21.98 7.04
N PHE A 158 4.49 -21.00 6.16
CA PHE A 158 5.61 -20.08 6.12
C PHE A 158 5.10 -18.69 6.46
N ILE A 159 5.28 -18.28 7.72
CA ILE A 159 4.85 -16.99 8.25
C ILE A 159 6.08 -16.21 8.68
N VAL A 160 6.19 -14.97 8.21
CA VAL A 160 7.26 -14.06 8.60
C VAL A 160 6.62 -12.76 9.09
N SER A 161 6.80 -12.49 10.38
CA SER A 161 6.26 -11.31 11.05
C SER A 161 7.39 -10.43 11.61
N PRO A 162 7.40 -9.12 11.33
CA PRO A 162 8.30 -8.19 11.99
C PRO A 162 7.99 -8.11 13.49
N LEU A 163 9.03 -7.99 14.31
CA LEU A 163 8.93 -7.68 15.74
C LEU A 163 9.52 -6.30 15.98
N ASP A 164 8.79 -5.46 16.72
CA ASP A 164 9.30 -4.15 17.16
C ASP A 164 10.43 -4.30 18.22
N PRO A 165 11.10 -3.20 18.63
CA PRO A 165 12.13 -3.26 19.66
C PRO A 165 11.66 -3.79 21.03
N GLY A 166 10.37 -3.69 21.34
CA GLY A 166 9.74 -4.25 22.55
C GLY A 166 9.42 -5.75 22.42
N GLY A 167 9.56 -6.32 21.21
CA GLY A 167 9.24 -7.70 20.91
C GLY A 167 7.77 -7.93 20.53
N ALA A 168 6.96 -6.88 20.36
CA ALA A 168 5.59 -7.02 19.91
C ALA A 168 5.55 -7.38 18.42
N GLU A 169 4.68 -8.32 18.08
CA GLU A 169 4.50 -8.78 16.71
C GLU A 169 3.69 -7.76 15.91
N GLN A 170 4.20 -7.40 14.73
CA GLN A 170 3.54 -6.57 13.75
C GLN A 170 2.85 -7.45 12.69
N GLY A 171 2.09 -6.84 11.78
CA GLY A 171 1.43 -7.56 10.69
C GLY A 171 2.40 -8.42 9.87
N ALA A 172 2.03 -9.68 9.61
CA ALA A 172 2.86 -10.60 8.86
C ALA A 172 3.10 -10.10 7.43
N ILE A 173 4.37 -10.04 7.02
CA ILE A 173 4.77 -9.65 5.65
C ILE A 173 4.71 -10.83 4.67
N VAL A 174 4.73 -12.06 5.18
CA VAL A 174 4.47 -13.30 4.43
C VAL A 174 3.61 -14.20 5.30
N ASN A 175 2.58 -14.79 4.71
CA ASN A 175 1.73 -15.81 5.33
C ASN A 175 1.20 -16.75 4.25
N GLU A 176 1.96 -17.82 3.99
CA GLU A 176 1.68 -18.76 2.91
C GLU A 176 1.78 -20.21 3.39
N ILE A 177 1.21 -21.15 2.64
CA ILE A 177 1.34 -22.59 2.90
C ILE A 177 2.21 -23.22 1.82
N GLY A 178 3.26 -23.91 2.25
CA GLY A 178 4.13 -24.69 1.39
C GLY A 178 5.33 -23.91 0.87
N ASP A 179 5.77 -24.23 -0.34
CA ASP A 179 6.86 -23.53 -1.00
C ASP A 179 6.53 -22.04 -1.22
N TYR A 180 7.51 -21.18 -0.96
CA TYR A 180 7.40 -19.74 -1.19
C TYR A 180 8.62 -19.22 -1.96
N LYS A 181 8.36 -18.27 -2.85
CA LYS A 181 9.38 -17.40 -3.46
C LYS A 181 8.71 -16.10 -3.86
N GLY A 182 9.19 -15.00 -3.29
CA GLY A 182 8.65 -13.67 -3.59
C GLY A 182 9.49 -12.57 -2.97
N SER A 183 9.09 -11.32 -3.23
CA SER A 183 9.65 -10.16 -2.57
C SER A 183 8.56 -9.24 -2.04
N VAL A 184 8.79 -8.69 -0.84
CA VAL A 184 7.86 -7.80 -0.13
C VAL A 184 8.62 -6.60 0.44
N LEU A 185 7.90 -5.58 0.86
CA LEU A 185 8.48 -4.48 1.63
C LEU A 185 8.61 -4.84 3.11
N LEU A 186 9.51 -4.15 3.79
CA LEU A 186 9.62 -4.11 5.25
C LEU A 186 9.87 -2.67 5.68
N ASN A 187 9.20 -2.25 6.75
CA ASN A 187 9.21 -0.88 7.28
C ASN A 187 8.69 0.15 6.27
N GLU A 188 7.68 -0.20 5.48
CA GLU A 188 7.07 0.68 4.48
C GLU A 188 6.24 1.82 5.09
N ASP A 189 5.77 1.66 6.33
CA ASP A 189 5.03 2.71 7.03
C ASP A 189 5.98 3.54 7.91
N ASP A 190 5.80 4.86 7.86
CA ASP A 190 6.59 5.82 8.64
C ASP A 190 6.57 5.52 10.14
N GLY A 191 7.74 5.63 10.76
CA GLY A 191 7.91 5.46 12.21
C GLY A 191 7.84 4.01 12.71
N LYS A 192 7.67 3.02 11.82
CA LYS A 192 7.82 1.60 12.21
C LYS A 192 9.29 1.21 12.31
N GLU A 193 9.59 0.46 13.37
CA GLU A 193 10.90 -0.16 13.57
C GLU A 193 10.76 -1.68 13.60
N THR A 194 11.70 -2.38 12.97
CA THR A 194 11.81 -3.84 13.02
C THR A 194 13.12 -4.26 13.67
N ALA A 195 13.05 -4.78 14.88
CA ALA A 195 14.21 -5.29 15.61
C ALA A 195 14.53 -6.75 15.29
N ALA A 196 13.52 -7.54 14.92
CA ALA A 196 13.69 -8.93 14.53
C ALA A 196 12.59 -9.40 13.56
N LEU A 197 12.82 -10.51 12.88
CA LEU A 197 11.80 -11.24 12.14
C LEU A 197 11.47 -12.54 12.88
N LYS A 198 10.21 -12.74 13.27
CA LYS A 198 9.68 -14.01 13.75
C LYS A 198 9.29 -14.85 12.54
N ILE A 199 9.91 -16.02 12.43
CA ILE A 199 9.73 -16.96 11.33
C ILE A 199 9.05 -18.20 11.91
N GLN A 200 7.94 -18.60 11.32
CA GLN A 200 7.30 -19.91 11.53
C GLN A 200 7.38 -20.67 10.20
N ALA A 201 8.04 -21.82 10.23
CA ALA A 201 8.30 -22.64 9.06
C ALA A 201 8.45 -24.10 9.49
N ASP A 202 8.17 -25.03 8.58
CA ASP A 202 8.51 -26.46 8.74
C ASP A 202 9.76 -26.87 7.95
N GLY A 203 10.22 -26.01 7.03
CA GLY A 203 11.30 -26.32 6.13
C GLY A 203 12.40 -25.27 6.06
N ALA A 204 13.27 -25.41 5.06
CA ALA A 204 14.40 -24.50 4.84
C ALA A 204 13.92 -23.17 4.27
N TRP A 205 14.53 -22.07 4.70
CA TRP A 205 14.20 -20.73 4.22
C TRP A 205 15.46 -19.88 4.02
N THR A 206 15.34 -18.88 3.15
CA THR A 206 16.32 -17.81 2.96
C THR A 206 15.61 -16.47 2.95
N ILE A 207 16.20 -15.47 3.60
CA ILE A 207 15.73 -14.08 3.63
C ILE A 207 16.88 -13.19 3.21
N VAL A 208 16.65 -12.30 2.24
CA VAL A 208 17.63 -11.32 1.79
C VAL A 208 17.05 -9.92 1.96
N LEU A 209 17.63 -9.11 2.84
CA LEU A 209 17.35 -7.68 2.92
C LEU A 209 18.17 -6.96 1.86
N LYS A 210 17.51 -6.22 0.96
CA LYS A 210 18.14 -5.44 -0.11
C LYS A 210 17.65 -4.00 -0.06
N PRO A 211 18.49 -3.01 -0.41
CA PRO A 211 18.00 -1.67 -0.71
C PRO A 211 16.82 -1.72 -1.66
N LEU A 212 15.83 -0.86 -1.44
CA LEU A 212 14.67 -0.78 -2.31
C LEU A 212 15.05 -0.49 -3.77
N SER A 213 16.14 0.24 -4.00
CA SER A 213 16.72 0.51 -5.33
C SER A 213 17.11 -0.75 -6.13
N MET A 214 17.24 -1.91 -5.48
CA MET A 214 17.49 -3.19 -6.15
C MET A 214 16.22 -3.91 -6.61
N ALA A 215 15.04 -3.32 -6.38
CA ALA A 215 13.79 -3.84 -6.92
C ALA A 215 13.82 -3.81 -8.46
N ARG A 216 13.08 -4.73 -9.07
CA ARG A 216 13.01 -4.81 -10.52
C ARG A 216 12.40 -3.52 -11.07
N VAL A 217 13.00 -2.95 -12.10
CA VAL A 217 12.48 -1.75 -12.75
C VAL A 217 11.52 -2.15 -13.87
N TRP A 218 10.31 -1.59 -13.83
CA TRP A 218 9.32 -1.63 -14.89
C TRP A 218 9.32 -0.32 -15.68
N SER A 219 10.14 -0.28 -16.73
CA SER A 219 10.38 0.93 -17.51
C SER A 219 9.43 1.21 -18.66
N GLY A 220 8.42 0.35 -18.84
CA GLY A 220 7.45 0.45 -19.93
C GLY A 220 7.05 -0.93 -20.46
N GLY A 221 6.17 -0.97 -21.44
CA GLY A 221 5.72 -2.21 -22.06
C GLY A 221 5.07 -3.16 -21.06
N SER A 222 5.60 -4.39 -20.97
CA SER A 222 5.06 -5.45 -20.11
C SER A 222 5.98 -5.84 -18.95
N LEU A 223 5.37 -6.07 -17.78
CA LEU A 223 5.99 -6.69 -16.61
C LEU A 223 5.32 -8.04 -16.37
N THR A 224 6.10 -9.10 -16.19
CA THR A 224 5.56 -10.45 -15.93
C THR A 224 6.28 -11.06 -14.75
N GLY A 225 5.55 -11.81 -13.92
CA GLY A 225 6.12 -12.45 -12.74
C GLY A 225 5.22 -13.56 -12.20
N ARG A 226 5.61 -14.06 -11.03
CA ARG A 226 4.86 -15.08 -10.28
C ARG A 226 5.10 -14.85 -8.79
N GLY A 227 4.04 -15.01 -8.00
CA GLY A 227 4.13 -14.78 -6.57
C GLY A 227 4.17 -13.29 -6.23
N ASP A 228 4.49 -13.01 -4.98
CA ASP A 228 4.64 -11.64 -4.49
C ASP A 228 5.87 -10.95 -5.13
N GLU A 229 5.71 -9.71 -5.60
CA GLU A 229 6.80 -8.91 -6.17
C GLU A 229 6.67 -7.42 -5.82
N VAL A 230 7.80 -6.75 -5.70
CA VAL A 230 7.90 -5.29 -5.59
C VAL A 230 8.68 -4.80 -6.80
N ALA A 231 8.10 -3.88 -7.57
CA ALA A 231 8.72 -3.35 -8.77
C ALA A 231 8.71 -1.81 -8.77
N ILE A 232 9.86 -1.22 -9.11
CA ILE A 232 10.00 0.22 -9.33
C ILE A 232 9.35 0.58 -10.67
N VAL A 233 8.59 1.66 -10.70
CA VAL A 233 8.01 2.24 -11.91
C VAL A 233 8.89 3.43 -12.32
N ALA A 234 9.68 3.26 -13.39
CA ALA A 234 10.62 4.30 -13.83
C ALA A 234 10.64 4.44 -15.37
N PRO A 235 10.19 5.57 -15.96
CA PRO A 235 9.81 6.79 -15.27
C PRO A 235 8.51 6.62 -14.46
N PRO A 236 8.26 7.49 -13.47
CA PRO A 236 6.98 7.54 -12.78
C PRO A 236 5.84 7.68 -13.81
N SER A 237 4.68 7.08 -13.53
CA SER A 237 3.51 7.23 -14.41
C SER A 237 3.11 8.70 -14.52
N VAL A 238 2.54 9.09 -15.66
CA VAL A 238 2.10 10.46 -15.93
C VAL A 238 0.70 10.44 -16.53
N GLY A 239 -0.12 11.42 -16.14
CA GLY A 239 -1.47 11.58 -16.69
C GLY A 239 -2.34 10.34 -16.53
N LEU A 240 -3.21 10.09 -17.51
CA LEU A 240 -4.02 8.88 -17.56
C LEU A 240 -3.20 7.71 -18.12
N THR A 241 -2.46 7.04 -17.24
CA THR A 241 -1.84 5.74 -17.54
C THR A 241 -2.79 4.63 -17.11
N THR A 242 -3.08 3.67 -17.98
CA THR A 242 -3.81 2.46 -17.61
C THR A 242 -2.92 1.23 -17.68
N VAL A 243 -3.28 0.20 -16.92
CA VAL A 243 -2.56 -1.07 -16.86
C VAL A 243 -3.54 -2.19 -17.13
N ASN A 244 -3.30 -2.90 -18.24
CA ASN A 244 -3.94 -4.17 -18.50
C ASN A 244 -3.23 -5.25 -17.68
N ALA A 245 -3.90 -5.78 -16.67
CA ALA A 245 -3.36 -6.76 -15.74
C ALA A 245 -4.06 -8.12 -15.88
N ARG A 246 -3.29 -9.18 -15.62
CA ARG A 246 -3.74 -10.57 -15.63
C ARG A 246 -3.12 -11.31 -14.44
N HIS A 247 -3.88 -12.23 -13.87
CA HIS A 247 -3.43 -13.17 -12.86
C HIS A 247 -4.02 -14.56 -13.14
N SER A 248 -3.20 -15.59 -13.04
CA SER A 248 -3.55 -17.00 -13.21
C SER A 248 -3.22 -17.78 -11.93
N GLY A 249 -3.82 -17.35 -10.83
CA GLY A 249 -3.73 -18.01 -9.52
C GLY A 249 -5.10 -18.33 -8.95
N SER A 250 -5.13 -18.72 -7.67
CA SER A 250 -6.32 -19.21 -6.98
C SER A 250 -6.62 -18.46 -5.67
N ALA A 251 -5.67 -17.64 -5.21
CA ALA A 251 -5.77 -16.88 -3.98
C ALA A 251 -5.76 -15.37 -4.27
N ASN A 252 -5.44 -14.56 -3.26
CA ASN A 252 -5.42 -13.10 -3.38
C ASN A 252 -4.55 -12.66 -4.55
N PHE A 253 -5.11 -11.77 -5.36
CA PHE A 253 -4.41 -10.95 -6.33
C PHE A 253 -4.63 -9.50 -5.94
N ILE A 254 -3.67 -8.97 -5.21
CA ILE A 254 -3.71 -7.61 -4.68
C ILE A 254 -2.56 -6.83 -5.31
N VAL A 255 -2.88 -5.65 -5.85
CA VAL A 255 -1.89 -4.75 -6.42
C VAL A 255 -2.09 -3.37 -5.83
N GLU A 256 -1.01 -2.80 -5.29
CA GLU A 256 -1.01 -1.44 -4.78
C GLU A 256 -0.02 -0.58 -5.56
N ALA A 257 -0.46 0.63 -5.90
CA ALA A 257 0.36 1.65 -6.53
C ALA A 257 0.80 2.66 -5.47
N TRP A 258 2.10 2.98 -5.47
CA TRP A 258 2.71 3.88 -4.51
C TRP A 258 3.25 5.10 -5.25
N THR A 259 2.82 6.29 -4.81
CA THR A 259 3.43 7.57 -5.16
C THR A 259 4.32 8.02 -3.99
N GLU A 260 4.96 9.19 -4.11
CA GLU A 260 5.73 9.77 -3.00
C GLU A 260 4.87 10.06 -1.75
N THR A 261 3.57 10.25 -1.93
CA THR A 261 2.67 10.75 -0.86
C THR A 261 1.44 9.88 -0.63
N SER A 262 1.23 8.84 -1.44
CA SER A 262 0.02 8.02 -1.38
C SER A 262 0.27 6.57 -1.75
N ARG A 263 -0.62 5.72 -1.26
CA ARG A 263 -0.73 4.29 -1.57
C ARG A 263 -2.17 4.03 -1.96
N GLU A 264 -2.38 3.43 -3.12
CA GLU A 264 -3.71 3.12 -3.63
C GLU A 264 -3.83 1.64 -3.98
N LEU A 265 -4.92 1.03 -3.53
CA LEU A 265 -5.30 -0.34 -3.85
C LEU A 265 -5.97 -0.37 -5.23
N ILE A 266 -5.22 -0.75 -6.27
CA ILE A 266 -5.70 -0.71 -7.66
C ILE A 266 -6.27 -2.04 -8.14
N VAL A 267 -5.92 -3.16 -7.49
CA VAL A 267 -6.56 -4.46 -7.69
C VAL A 267 -6.72 -5.15 -6.35
N ASN A 268 -7.89 -5.75 -6.08
CA ASN A 268 -8.16 -6.55 -4.90
C ASN A 268 -9.14 -7.68 -5.23
N GLU A 269 -8.59 -8.81 -5.66
CA GLU A 269 -9.36 -9.89 -6.24
C GLU A 269 -8.93 -11.24 -5.65
N ILE A 270 -9.78 -12.25 -5.80
CA ILE A 270 -9.46 -13.62 -5.41
C ILE A 270 -9.52 -14.51 -6.65
N GLY A 271 -8.44 -15.24 -6.90
CA GLY A 271 -8.34 -16.20 -7.99
C GLY A 271 -7.83 -15.59 -9.29
N SER A 272 -8.19 -16.23 -10.41
CA SER A 272 -7.81 -15.78 -11.74
C SER A 272 -8.53 -14.49 -12.06
N TRP A 273 -7.81 -13.52 -12.61
CA TRP A 273 -8.37 -12.21 -12.92
C TRP A 273 -7.76 -11.63 -14.18
N HIS A 274 -8.56 -10.85 -14.91
CA HIS A 274 -8.10 -10.08 -16.06
C HIS A 274 -8.93 -8.80 -16.17
N GLY A 275 -8.25 -7.66 -16.24
CA GLY A 275 -8.90 -6.38 -16.42
C GLY A 275 -7.92 -5.26 -16.75
N GLU A 276 -8.45 -4.06 -16.85
CA GLU A 276 -7.70 -2.83 -17.01
C GLU A 276 -8.03 -1.91 -15.82
N VAL A 277 -7.00 -1.34 -15.22
CA VAL A 277 -7.11 -0.44 -14.06
C VAL A 277 -6.28 0.81 -14.28
N PRO A 278 -6.68 1.97 -13.73
CA PRO A 278 -5.83 3.15 -13.75
C PRO A 278 -4.56 2.92 -12.91
N LEU A 279 -3.44 3.43 -13.39
CA LEU A 279 -2.22 3.57 -12.62
C LEU A 279 -2.09 5.05 -12.23
N PRO A 280 -2.24 5.41 -10.94
CA PRO A 280 -2.25 6.81 -10.51
C PRO A 280 -1.01 7.56 -11.01
N SER A 281 -1.18 8.82 -11.43
CA SER A 281 -0.05 9.65 -11.86
C SER A 281 0.96 9.83 -10.72
N GLY A 282 2.25 9.76 -11.02
CA GLY A 282 3.32 9.81 -10.04
C GLY A 282 3.59 8.47 -9.32
N THR A 283 3.06 7.35 -9.84
CA THR A 283 3.41 6.03 -9.29
C THR A 283 4.88 5.75 -9.54
N ILE A 284 5.62 5.48 -8.46
CA ILE A 284 7.06 5.16 -8.45
C ILE A 284 7.34 3.70 -8.09
N LEU A 285 6.36 3.01 -7.52
CA LEU A 285 6.49 1.63 -7.06
C LEU A 285 5.14 0.93 -7.16
N VAL A 286 5.15 -0.36 -7.50
CA VAL A 286 4.00 -1.25 -7.37
C VAL A 286 4.36 -2.44 -6.49
N THR A 287 3.45 -2.79 -5.58
CA THR A 287 3.52 -4.03 -4.80
C THR A 287 2.45 -4.98 -5.31
N ILE A 288 2.83 -6.26 -5.44
CA ILE A 288 1.98 -7.31 -5.99
C ILE A 288 1.97 -8.43 -4.96
N LYS A 289 0.78 -8.82 -4.51
CA LYS A 289 0.56 -10.04 -3.74
C LYS A 289 -0.23 -11.03 -4.59
N ALA A 290 0.33 -12.22 -4.82
CA ALA A 290 -0.20 -13.21 -5.74
C ALA A 290 0.27 -14.63 -5.39
N ASP A 291 -0.51 -15.66 -5.71
CA ASP A 291 -0.08 -17.06 -5.66
C ASP A 291 0.28 -17.63 -7.04
N GLY A 292 -0.16 -16.96 -8.10
CA GLY A 292 -0.04 -17.39 -9.49
C GLY A 292 0.91 -16.57 -10.34
N VAL A 293 0.92 -16.89 -11.63
CA VAL A 293 1.60 -16.09 -12.67
C VAL A 293 0.75 -14.86 -12.94
N TRP A 294 1.40 -13.72 -13.16
CA TRP A 294 0.72 -12.47 -13.52
C TRP A 294 1.49 -11.71 -14.60
N SER A 295 0.77 -10.81 -15.29
CA SER A 295 1.34 -9.91 -16.30
C SER A 295 0.65 -8.56 -16.29
N PHE A 296 1.42 -7.48 -16.32
CA PHE A 296 0.94 -6.10 -16.47
C PHE A 296 1.44 -5.54 -17.79
N LYS A 297 0.62 -4.75 -18.47
CA LYS A 297 0.99 -4.00 -19.67
C LYS A 297 0.45 -2.58 -19.56
N LYS A 298 1.33 -1.58 -19.60
CA LYS A 298 0.92 -0.17 -19.69
C LYS A 298 0.38 0.12 -21.09
N SER A 299 -0.65 0.94 -21.16
CA SER A 299 -1.19 1.53 -22.39
C SER A 299 -0.73 2.96 -22.57
#